data_AF-A0A535JED1-F1
#
_entry.id   AF-A0A535JED1-F1
#
_cell.length_a   1.000
_cell.length_b   1.000
_cell.length_c   1.000
_cell.angle_alpha   90.00
_cell.angle_beta   90.00
_cell.angle_gamma   90.00
#
_symmetry.space_group_name_H-M   'P 1'
#
loop_
_entity.id
_entity.type
_entity.pdbx_description
1 polymer ?
#
loop_
_entity_poly.entity_id
_entity_poly.type
_entity_poly.pdbx_seq_one_letter_code
_entity_poly.pdbx_strand_id
1 'polypeptide(L)'
;MLALPLSAVGIAQPTPTPPETAEYFLAVQTTRIGEPFPPSAAVVGQLKDLLDQLATTCKADRFDLAGAGVAAHKALVSRGVDKSARAILAEAYSKVMDQIRLGSAPNCAEAIARTATTP
;
A
#
# COMPACT_ATOMS: atom_id res chain seq x y z
N MET A 1 -38.50 47.62 2.77
CA MET A 1 -38.59 46.37 3.58
C MET A 1 -38.61 45.20 2.60
N LEU A 2 -37.98 44.08 2.99
CA LEU A 2 -37.68 42.85 2.23
C LEU A 2 -36.44 42.96 1.34
N ALA A 3 -35.45 42.07 1.36
CA ALA A 3 -34.91 41.11 2.33
C ALA A 3 -33.51 40.77 1.77
N LEU A 4 -32.50 40.58 2.61
CA LEU A 4 -31.13 40.27 2.17
C LEU A 4 -31.12 38.96 1.35
N PRO A 5 -30.41 38.89 0.20
CA PRO A 5 -29.96 37.59 -0.27
C PRO A 5 -28.83 37.12 0.67
N LEU A 6 -29.07 36.03 1.40
CA LEU A 6 -28.00 35.26 2.02
C LEU A 6 -27.04 34.84 0.90
N SER A 7 -25.87 35.48 0.84
CA SER A 7 -24.73 34.95 0.11
C SER A 7 -24.33 33.64 0.79
N ALA A 8 -24.65 32.51 0.17
CA ALA A 8 -24.19 31.21 0.63
C ALA A 8 -22.65 31.24 0.69
N VAL A 9 -22.17 31.01 1.90
CA VAL A 9 -20.78 30.82 2.31
C VAL A 9 -20.14 29.78 1.37
N GLY A 10 -18.86 30.00 1.05
CA GLY A 10 -18.07 29.05 0.28
C GLY A 10 -17.93 27.68 0.97
N ILE A 11 -16.94 26.93 0.50
CA ILE A 11 -16.49 25.64 1.03
C ILE A 11 -17.26 24.43 0.50
N ALA A 12 -17.19 24.22 -0.81
CA ALA A 12 -16.91 22.89 -1.31
C ALA A 12 -15.69 23.03 -2.23
N GLN A 13 -14.50 23.14 -1.63
CA GLN A 13 -13.31 22.77 -2.40
C GLN A 13 -13.59 21.35 -2.90
N PRO A 14 -13.49 21.07 -4.22
CA PRO A 14 -13.55 19.70 -4.70
C PRO A 14 -12.47 18.97 -3.90
N THR A 15 -12.91 18.02 -3.07
CA THR A 15 -11.98 17.14 -2.37
C THR A 15 -11.16 16.51 -3.49
N PRO A 16 -9.84 16.74 -3.55
CA PRO A 16 -9.04 16.18 -4.63
C PRO A 16 -9.30 14.68 -4.63
N THR A 17 -9.84 14.15 -5.73
CA THR A 17 -9.91 12.69 -5.90
C THR A 17 -8.52 12.17 -5.66
N PRO A 18 -8.31 11.32 -4.65
CA PRO A 18 -6.97 10.83 -4.34
C PRO A 18 -6.42 10.15 -5.59
N PRO A 19 -5.14 10.38 -5.92
CA PRO A 19 -4.56 9.84 -7.13
C PRO A 19 -4.63 8.31 -7.09
N GLU A 20 -5.09 7.68 -8.19
CA GLU A 20 -5.17 6.23 -8.35
C GLU A 20 -3.75 5.66 -8.53
N THR A 21 -2.95 5.65 -7.47
CA THR A 21 -1.60 5.08 -7.47
C THR A 21 -1.59 3.71 -6.79
N ALA A 22 -0.59 2.89 -7.12
CA ALA A 22 -0.41 1.56 -6.54
C ALA A 22 -0.27 1.60 -5.01
N GLU A 23 0.48 2.58 -4.48
CA GLU A 23 0.64 2.79 -3.05
C GLU A 23 -0.64 3.24 -2.35
N TYR A 24 -1.48 4.05 -3.02
CA TYR A 24 -2.76 4.48 -2.47
C TYR A 24 -3.75 3.31 -2.47
N PHE A 25 -3.82 2.54 -3.56
CA PHE A 25 -4.59 1.29 -3.65
C PHE A 25 -4.19 0.32 -2.53
N LEU A 26 -2.89 0.09 -2.33
CA LEU A 26 -2.38 -0.77 -1.28
C LEU A 26 -2.77 -0.25 0.12
N ALA A 27 -2.59 1.05 0.37
CA ALA A 27 -2.91 1.66 1.65
C ALA A 27 -4.41 1.51 2.00
N VAL A 28 -5.29 1.85 1.06
CA VAL A 28 -6.76 1.74 1.24
C VAL A 28 -7.18 0.29 1.52
N GLN A 29 -6.64 -0.66 0.75
CA GLN A 29 -7.02 -2.07 0.86
C GLN A 29 -6.44 -2.79 2.09
N THR A 30 -5.52 -2.14 2.80
CA THR A 30 -4.85 -2.69 4.00
C THR A 30 -5.01 -1.81 5.23
N THR A 31 -5.87 -0.80 5.16
CA THR A 31 -6.24 0.04 6.30
C THR A 31 -6.94 -0.83 7.35
N ARG A 32 -6.43 -0.81 8.58
CA ARG A 32 -6.97 -1.62 9.69
C ARG A 32 -8.16 -0.94 10.35
N ILE A 33 -8.97 -1.72 11.07
CA ILE A 33 -10.05 -1.18 11.89
C ILE A 33 -9.44 -0.27 12.96
N GLY A 34 -9.95 0.97 13.05
CA GLY A 34 -9.45 1.98 13.98
C GLY A 34 -8.30 2.84 13.45
N GLU A 35 -7.80 2.57 12.24
CA GLU A 35 -6.87 3.48 11.57
C GLU A 35 -7.62 4.62 10.85
N PRO A 36 -7.01 5.81 10.72
CA PRO A 36 -7.60 6.94 10.00
C PRO A 36 -7.84 6.60 8.53
N PHE A 37 -9.03 6.94 8.03
CA PHE A 37 -9.38 6.91 6.60
C PHE A 37 -9.80 8.31 6.12
N PRO A 38 -9.22 8.84 5.02
CA PRO A 38 -8.26 8.22 4.10
C PRO A 38 -6.87 8.00 4.72
N PRO A 39 -6.04 7.09 4.15
CA PRO A 39 -4.69 6.84 4.64
C PRO A 39 -3.84 8.12 4.59
N SER A 40 -2.96 8.28 5.59
CA SER A 40 -2.11 9.48 5.68
C SER A 40 -1.08 9.53 4.55
N ALA A 41 -0.73 10.75 4.13
CA ALA A 41 0.30 10.97 3.10
C ALA A 41 1.66 10.33 3.47
N ALA A 42 1.98 10.27 4.78
CA ALA A 42 3.19 9.61 5.26
C ALA A 42 3.17 8.09 5.01
N VAL A 43 2.04 7.42 5.27
CA VAL A 43 1.89 5.97 5.01
C VAL A 43 1.97 5.70 3.50
N VAL A 44 1.28 6.50 2.69
CA VAL A 44 1.29 6.38 1.23
C VAL A 44 2.72 6.57 0.69
N GLY A 45 3.46 7.56 1.18
CA GLY A 45 4.87 7.78 0.81
C GLY A 45 5.78 6.62 1.16
N GLN A 46 5.65 6.05 2.37
CA GLN A 46 6.44 4.87 2.78
C GLN A 46 6.15 3.64 1.91
N LEU A 47 4.90 3.42 1.53
CA LEU A 47 4.53 2.32 0.64
C LEU A 47 5.03 2.54 -0.78
N LYS A 48 5.00 3.78 -1.27
CA LYS A 48 5.60 4.16 -2.55
C LYS A 48 7.08 3.80 -2.60
N ASP A 49 7.86 4.20 -1.60
CA ASP A 49 9.30 3.95 -1.60
C ASP A 49 9.62 2.45 -1.65
N LEU A 50 8.87 1.63 -0.91
CA LEU A 50 9.03 0.17 -0.93
C LEU A 50 8.61 -0.45 -2.27
N LEU A 51 7.49 -0.01 -2.84
CA LEU A 51 7.06 -0.46 -4.17
C LEU A 51 8.07 -0.07 -5.24
N ASP A 52 8.64 1.13 -5.17
CA ASP A 52 9.65 1.62 -6.11
C ASP A 52 10.94 0.79 -6.02
N GLN A 53 11.36 0.44 -4.81
CA GLN A 53 12.49 -0.46 -4.57
C GLN A 53 12.24 -1.87 -5.15
N LEU A 54 11.11 -2.50 -4.82
CA LEU A 54 10.75 -3.83 -5.32
C LEU A 54 10.60 -3.84 -6.85
N ALA A 55 9.89 -2.86 -7.40
CA ALA A 55 9.69 -2.73 -8.85
C ALA A 55 11.01 -2.61 -9.60
N THR A 56 11.94 -1.79 -9.08
CA THR A 56 13.26 -1.60 -9.68
C THR A 56 14.08 -2.89 -9.59
N THR A 57 14.12 -3.52 -8.41
CA THR A 57 14.93 -4.72 -8.16
C THR A 57 14.47 -5.92 -9.00
N CYS A 58 13.16 -6.11 -9.15
CA CYS A 58 12.60 -7.26 -9.86
C CYS A 58 12.11 -6.95 -11.28
N LYS A 59 12.24 -5.71 -11.75
CA LYS A 59 11.65 -5.23 -13.02
C LYS A 59 10.15 -5.56 -13.13
N ALA A 60 9.42 -5.34 -12.04
CA ALA A 60 7.99 -5.67 -11.90
C ALA A 60 7.13 -4.40 -11.92
N ASP A 61 5.86 -4.54 -12.30
CA ASP A 61 4.88 -3.46 -12.23
C ASP A 61 4.47 -3.17 -10.78
N ARG A 62 4.23 -1.88 -10.46
CA ARG A 62 3.90 -1.47 -9.10
C ARG A 62 2.50 -1.92 -8.67
N PHE A 63 1.52 -1.94 -9.59
CA PHE A 63 0.17 -2.43 -9.28
C PHE A 63 0.17 -3.94 -9.06
N ASP A 64 0.96 -4.70 -9.80
CA ASP A 64 1.10 -6.14 -9.56
C ASP A 64 1.67 -6.41 -8.16
N LEU A 65 2.71 -5.68 -7.77
CA LEU A 65 3.30 -5.77 -6.43
C LEU A 65 2.34 -5.31 -5.32
N ALA A 66 1.60 -4.23 -5.55
CA ALA A 66 0.56 -3.76 -4.63
C ALA A 66 -0.56 -4.80 -4.48
N GLY A 67 -1.02 -5.39 -5.58
CA GLY A 67 -2.01 -6.48 -5.59
C GLY A 67 -1.53 -7.70 -4.80
N ALA A 68 -0.28 -8.12 -4.99
CA ALA A 68 0.33 -9.19 -4.22
C ALA A 68 0.41 -8.82 -2.71
N GLY A 69 0.75 -7.58 -2.38
CA GLY A 69 0.77 -7.08 -1.00
C GLY A 69 -0.61 -7.11 -0.34
N VAL A 70 -1.66 -6.71 -1.05
CA VAL A 70 -3.06 -6.80 -0.59
C VAL A 70 -3.46 -8.26 -0.36
N ALA A 71 -3.13 -9.16 -1.29
CA ALA A 71 -3.43 -10.58 -1.17
C ALA A 71 -2.73 -11.20 0.06
N ALA A 72 -1.46 -10.86 0.27
CA ALA A 72 -0.69 -11.31 1.42
C ALA A 72 -1.28 -10.80 2.75
N HIS A 73 -1.66 -9.52 2.81
CA HIS A 73 -2.32 -8.95 3.98
C HIS A 73 -3.63 -9.66 4.30
N LYS A 74 -4.50 -9.86 3.31
CA LYS A 74 -5.78 -10.58 3.48
C LYS A 74 -5.58 -12.01 3.97
N ALA A 75 -4.58 -12.72 3.42
CA ALA A 75 -4.25 -14.07 3.86
C ALA A 75 -3.80 -14.11 5.33
N LEU A 76 -2.99 -13.15 5.78
CA LEU A 76 -2.57 -13.06 7.19
C LEU A 76 -3.73 -12.71 8.12
N VAL A 77 -4.55 -11.73 7.74
CA VAL A 77 -5.76 -11.34 8.51
C VAL A 77 -6.73 -12.52 8.63
N SER A 78 -6.91 -13.32 7.58
CA SER A 78 -7.77 -14.52 7.63
C SER A 78 -7.28 -15.59 8.61
N ARG A 79 -6.01 -15.52 9.03
CA ARG A 79 -5.38 -16.39 10.03
C ARG A 79 -5.28 -15.73 11.41
N GLY A 80 -5.84 -14.53 11.58
CA GLY A 80 -5.73 -13.74 12.81
C GLY A 80 -4.38 -13.08 13.03
N VAL A 81 -3.51 -13.02 12.00
CA VAL A 81 -2.20 -12.37 12.08
C VAL A 81 -2.31 -10.94 11.56
N ASP A 82 -2.11 -9.96 12.45
CA ASP A 82 -2.20 -8.55 12.08
C ASP A 82 -0.84 -7.98 11.64
N LYS A 83 -0.57 -8.06 10.34
CA LYS A 83 0.65 -7.50 9.72
C LYS A 83 0.35 -6.39 8.73
N SER A 84 1.03 -5.26 8.85
CA SER A 84 0.80 -4.10 8.00
C SER A 84 1.37 -4.34 6.60
N ALA A 85 0.78 -3.70 5.58
CA ALA A 85 1.32 -3.75 4.22
C ALA A 85 2.79 -3.35 4.15
N ARG A 86 3.20 -2.36 4.95
CA ARG A 86 4.60 -1.94 5.05
C ARG A 86 5.50 -3.07 5.54
N ALA A 87 5.10 -3.77 6.60
CA ALA A 87 5.88 -4.88 7.14
C ALA A 87 5.94 -6.07 6.18
N ILE A 88 4.86 -6.34 5.44
CA ILE A 88 4.81 -7.34 4.37
C ILE A 88 5.82 -7.01 3.27
N LEU A 89 5.77 -5.79 2.72
CA LEU A 89 6.66 -5.38 1.63
C LEU A 89 8.13 -5.28 2.08
N ALA A 90 8.39 -4.80 3.29
CA ALA A 90 9.76 -4.72 3.82
C ALA A 90 10.39 -6.11 4.00
N GLU A 91 9.64 -7.09 4.52
CA GLU A 91 10.13 -8.46 4.61
C GLU A 91 10.34 -9.08 3.23
N ALA A 92 9.40 -8.86 2.31
CA ALA A 92 9.55 -9.33 0.93
C ALA A 92 10.81 -8.77 0.28
N TYR A 93 11.09 -7.48 0.47
CA TYR A 93 12.31 -6.84 -0.02
C TYR A 93 13.57 -7.49 0.58
N SER A 94 13.59 -7.75 1.89
CA SER A 94 14.70 -8.47 2.52
C SER A 94 14.94 -9.84 1.87
N LYS A 95 13.88 -10.63 1.66
CA LYS A 95 13.97 -11.95 1.02
C LYS A 95 14.50 -11.87 -0.42
N VAL A 96 14.11 -10.83 -1.17
CA VAL A 96 14.63 -10.58 -2.53
C VAL A 96 16.12 -10.25 -2.49
N MET A 97 16.56 -9.41 -1.54
CA MET A 97 17.97 -9.09 -1.38
C MET A 97 18.81 -10.33 -1.01
N ASP A 98 18.25 -11.23 -0.20
CA ASP A 98 18.87 -12.52 0.11
C ASP A 98 18.99 -13.41 -1.13
N GLN A 99 17.96 -13.48 -1.99
CA GLN A 99 18.02 -14.20 -3.28
C GLN A 99 19.18 -13.67 -4.14
N ILE A 100 19.30 -12.35 -4.27
CA ILE A 100 20.35 -11.70 -5.04
C ILE A 100 21.73 -12.03 -4.47
N ARG A 101 21.88 -11.98 -3.13
CA ARG A 101 23.14 -12.30 -2.45
C ARG A 101 23.56 -13.75 -2.68
N LEU A 102 22.60 -14.66 -2.78
CA LEU A 102 22.80 -16.08 -3.07
C LEU A 102 22.95 -16.38 -4.57
N GLY A 103 22.97 -15.35 -5.43
CA GLY A 103 23.11 -15.51 -6.88
C GLY A 103 21.86 -16.02 -7.60
N SER A 104 20.71 -15.99 -6.92
CA SER A 104 19.41 -16.37 -7.51
C SER A 104 18.76 -15.16 -8.19
N ALA A 105 17.97 -15.42 -9.24
CA ALA A 105 17.17 -14.39 -9.88
C ALA A 105 16.12 -13.83 -8.89
N PRO A 106 15.99 -12.51 -8.74
CA PRO A 106 15.04 -11.92 -7.80
C PRO A 106 13.59 -12.14 -8.28
N ASN A 107 12.71 -12.58 -7.38
CA ASN A 107 11.28 -12.73 -7.65
C ASN A 107 10.43 -12.08 -6.55
N CYS A 108 10.04 -10.83 -6.79
CA CYS A 108 9.31 -10.03 -5.81
C CYS A 108 7.90 -10.56 -5.54
N ALA A 109 7.16 -11.02 -6.55
CA ALA A 109 5.80 -11.54 -6.37
C ALA A 109 5.82 -12.80 -5.48
N GLU A 110 6.78 -13.70 -5.74
CA GLU A 110 6.98 -14.89 -4.91
C GLU A 110 7.43 -14.52 -3.49
N ALA A 111 8.36 -13.59 -3.34
CA ALA A 111 8.83 -13.13 -2.03
C ALA A 111 7.68 -12.57 -1.19
N ILE A 112 6.81 -11.73 -1.78
CA ILE A 112 5.60 -11.21 -1.13
C ILE A 112 4.67 -12.35 -0.75
N ALA A 113 4.37 -13.28 -1.67
CA ALA A 113 3.49 -14.42 -1.39
C ALA A 113 4.00 -15.28 -0.21
N ARG A 114 5.31 -15.50 -0.13
CA ARG A 114 5.92 -16.27 0.96
C ARG A 114 5.76 -15.58 2.32
N THR A 115 5.73 -14.24 2.40
CA THR A 115 5.46 -13.54 3.67
C THR A 115 4.07 -13.83 4.24
N ALA A 116 3.10 -14.19 3.40
CA ALA A 116 1.75 -14.55 3.83
C ALA A 116 1.67 -15.96 4.44
N THR A 117 2.72 -16.77 4.27
CA THR A 117 2.78 -18.16 4.72
C THR A 117 3.67 -18.37 5.94
N THR A 118 4.48 -17.37 6.31
CA THR A 118 5.32 -17.44 7.49
C THR A 118 4.44 -17.24 8.74
N PRO A 119 4.46 -18.20 9.70
CA PRO A 119 3.64 -18.15 10.91
C PRO A 119 4.02 -16.99 11.84
#